data_AF-A0A224ZBK0-F1
#
_entry.id   AF-A0A224ZBK0-F1
#
_cell.length_a   1.000
_cell.length_b   1.000
_cell.length_c   1.000
_cell.angle_alpha   90.00
_cell.angle_beta   90.00
_cell.angle_gamma   90.00
#
_symmetry.space_group_name_H-M   'P 1'
#
loop_
_entity.id
_entity.type
_entity.pdbx_description
1 polymer ?
#
loop_
_entity_poly.entity_id
_entity_poly.type
_entity_poly.pdbx_seq_one_letter_code
_entity_poly.pdbx_strand_id
1 'polypeptide(L)'
;MASLFDQYEEVTSQSAGYLGSASRTAFPELTTGYINASLEMEAPIFKKTRITFTPSHPITHLVVSNQILVLAMANKCLLRIAITNPNSPHDVDLSRSLGDKGNAAKIYQLFLDPLGRHLLVSVVHSDGETFFDNCYLHQNAPKAQSLAKLKGHVISAVGWNYDNPPESNSTSFILVGTTKGIIFETELAATDDRFFLQGSPERYCKLVFQLSQDLSIGPIMGLEVRRFIPRSMDQRCFIIATTPRRIYQFVGTSAPSGEQPVLLRVFNVTDNVLDRCKEIPSDLKYSCLQLFSSCPAEPAKKFAMMLEPGVYFGDILLPAIDSDSKVVLFNAKLLEYGDEDAQRKMLRKPLSMVLTEFHTLVLFNDRLRAYCLLNEELVFEDVFPEMYG
;
A
#
# COMPACT_ATOMS: atom_id res chain seq x y z
N MET A 1 -15.59 23.34 -16.63
CA MET A 1 -14.65 22.20 -16.67
C MET A 1 -15.17 21.19 -15.66
N ALA A 2 -15.36 19.94 -16.05
CA ALA A 2 -15.77 18.88 -15.13
C ALA A 2 -14.66 18.66 -14.08
N SER A 3 -15.04 18.50 -12.82
CA SER A 3 -14.11 18.19 -11.72
C SER A 3 -13.37 16.87 -11.98
N LEU A 4 -12.25 16.63 -11.28
CA LEU A 4 -11.54 15.34 -11.28
C LEU A 4 -12.51 14.19 -11.02
N PHE A 5 -13.50 14.44 -10.17
CA PHE A 5 -14.44 13.46 -9.67
C PHE A 5 -15.70 13.31 -10.52
N ASP A 6 -16.19 14.38 -11.13
CA ASP A 6 -17.26 14.28 -12.14
C ASP A 6 -16.82 13.32 -13.26
N GLN A 7 -15.54 13.39 -13.64
CA GLN A 7 -14.94 12.49 -14.62
C GLN A 7 -14.82 11.05 -14.10
N TYR A 8 -14.52 10.85 -12.80
CA TYR A 8 -14.47 9.51 -12.19
C TYR A 8 -15.86 8.86 -12.08
N GLU A 9 -16.87 9.63 -11.66
CA GLU A 9 -18.26 9.18 -11.53
C GLU A 9 -18.89 8.88 -12.89
N GLU A 10 -18.64 9.70 -13.91
CA GLU A 10 -19.10 9.45 -15.28
C GLU A 10 -18.55 8.12 -15.82
N VAL A 11 -17.28 7.83 -15.53
CA VAL A 11 -16.63 6.58 -15.97
C VAL A 11 -17.18 5.36 -15.22
N THR A 12 -17.32 5.46 -13.90
CA THR A 12 -17.81 4.35 -13.08
C THR A 12 -19.29 4.06 -13.32
N SER A 13 -20.11 5.09 -13.57
CA SER A 13 -21.52 4.95 -13.95
C SER A 13 -21.71 4.35 -15.35
N GLN A 14 -20.86 4.70 -16.33
CA GLN A 14 -20.88 4.06 -17.65
C GLN A 14 -20.56 2.56 -17.60
N SER A 15 -19.65 2.13 -16.72
CA SER A 15 -19.39 0.68 -16.51
C SER A 15 -20.51 -0.06 -15.79
N ALA A 16 -21.26 0.62 -14.90
CA ALA A 16 -22.38 0.02 -14.17
C ALA A 16 -23.71 0.02 -14.95
N GLY A 17 -23.90 0.98 -15.86
CA GLY A 17 -25.16 1.23 -16.58
C GLY A 17 -25.51 0.26 -17.71
N TYR A 18 -24.63 -0.67 -18.08
CA TYR A 18 -24.91 -1.63 -19.16
C TYR A 18 -25.81 -2.81 -18.75
N LEU A 19 -26.18 -2.94 -17.47
CA LEU A 19 -27.08 -4.01 -16.99
C LEU A 19 -28.58 -3.70 -17.08
N GLY A 20 -29.01 -2.60 -17.72
CA GLY A 20 -30.44 -2.32 -17.79
C GLY A 20 -30.86 -1.21 -18.72
N SER A 21 -30.93 -1.48 -20.03
CA SER A 21 -31.95 -0.88 -20.90
C SER A 21 -31.89 -1.49 -22.29
N ALA A 22 -32.67 -2.56 -22.53
CA ALA A 22 -33.04 -2.95 -23.88
C ALA A 22 -34.56 -2.85 -24.00
N SER A 23 -35.01 -1.75 -24.62
CA SER A 23 -36.41 -1.51 -24.96
C SER A 23 -36.94 -2.65 -25.84
N ARG A 24 -37.94 -3.38 -25.34
CA ARG A 24 -38.70 -4.37 -26.12
C ARG A 24 -39.57 -3.64 -27.14
N THR A 25 -39.23 -3.77 -28.42
CA THR A 25 -40.19 -3.62 -29.52
C THR A 25 -40.44 -5.01 -30.11
N ALA A 26 -41.71 -5.36 -30.21
CA ALA A 26 -42.21 -6.66 -30.62
C ALA A 26 -42.46 -6.70 -32.13
N PHE A 27 -42.07 -7.78 -32.82
CA PHE A 27 -42.75 -8.36 -34.00
C PHE A 27 -42.40 -9.86 -34.17
N PRO A 28 -43.25 -10.66 -34.83
CA PRO A 28 -43.34 -12.11 -34.58
C PRO A 28 -42.62 -13.02 -35.61
N GLU A 29 -42.10 -14.12 -35.06
CA GLU A 29 -42.02 -15.52 -35.51
C GLU A 29 -41.48 -15.99 -36.89
N LEU A 30 -40.71 -17.09 -36.75
CA LEU A 30 -40.40 -18.21 -37.67
C LEU A 30 -39.23 -18.06 -38.66
N THR A 31 -38.12 -18.76 -38.39
CA THR A 31 -37.57 -19.87 -39.21
C THR A 31 -36.31 -20.47 -38.58
N THR A 32 -36.02 -21.69 -39.01
CA THR A 32 -34.99 -22.67 -38.60
C THR A 32 -33.54 -22.17 -38.55
N GLY A 33 -32.75 -22.77 -37.64
CA GLY A 33 -31.31 -22.97 -37.80
C GLY A 33 -30.40 -21.90 -37.19
N TYR A 34 -29.38 -22.38 -36.47
CA TYR A 34 -28.31 -21.65 -35.77
C TYR A 34 -28.69 -21.05 -34.42
N ILE A 35 -28.14 -21.66 -33.35
CA ILE A 35 -27.89 -20.96 -32.09
C ILE A 35 -26.81 -19.92 -32.42
N ASN A 36 -27.23 -18.72 -32.81
CA ASN A 36 -26.40 -17.55 -32.59
C ASN A 36 -26.33 -17.39 -31.08
N ALA A 37 -25.31 -18.01 -30.46
CA ALA A 37 -24.76 -17.44 -29.24
C ALA A 37 -24.34 -16.04 -29.66
N SER A 38 -25.20 -15.05 -29.40
CA SER A 38 -24.76 -13.68 -29.36
C SER A 38 -23.61 -13.68 -28.36
N LEU A 39 -22.39 -13.67 -28.89
CA LEU A 39 -21.23 -13.15 -28.20
C LEU A 39 -21.60 -11.69 -27.94
N GLU A 40 -22.41 -11.46 -26.89
CA GLU A 40 -22.40 -10.19 -26.21
C GLU A 40 -20.91 -9.96 -25.94
N MET A 41 -20.33 -8.96 -26.62
CA MET A 41 -18.96 -8.55 -26.37
C MET A 41 -18.87 -8.30 -24.88
N GLU A 42 -18.33 -9.26 -24.12
CA GLU A 42 -18.14 -9.11 -22.69
C GLU A 42 -17.35 -7.83 -22.48
N ALA A 43 -17.93 -6.89 -21.75
CA ALA A 43 -17.26 -5.66 -21.43
C ALA A 43 -15.92 -6.01 -20.77
N PRO A 44 -14.80 -5.41 -21.21
CA PRO A 44 -13.50 -5.77 -20.67
C PRO A 44 -13.47 -5.47 -19.17
N ILE A 45 -13.00 -6.44 -18.38
CA ILE A 45 -12.90 -6.34 -16.93
C ILE A 45 -12.02 -5.15 -16.48
N PHE A 46 -11.07 -4.73 -17.32
CA PHE A 46 -10.24 -3.55 -17.10
C PHE A 46 -10.49 -2.49 -18.18
N LYS A 47 -10.66 -1.23 -17.74
CA LYS A 47 -10.76 -0.06 -18.59
C LYS A 47 -9.92 1.06 -17.99
N LYS A 48 -9.00 1.62 -18.77
CA LYS A 48 -8.26 2.83 -18.41
C LYS A 48 -9.07 4.04 -18.85
N THR A 49 -9.17 5.03 -17.96
CA THR A 49 -9.73 6.33 -18.33
C THR A 49 -8.80 7.45 -17.92
N ARG A 50 -8.65 8.44 -18.81
CA ARG A 50 -7.89 9.65 -18.54
C ARG A 50 -8.75 10.59 -17.70
N ILE A 51 -8.17 11.05 -16.60
CA ILE A 51 -8.75 12.07 -15.74
C ILE A 51 -7.99 13.38 -16.00
N THR A 52 -8.74 14.44 -16.32
CA THR A 52 -8.19 15.79 -16.52
C THR A 52 -8.07 16.48 -15.17
N PHE A 53 -6.84 16.72 -14.73
CA PHE A 53 -6.52 17.41 -13.49
C PHE A 53 -5.33 18.35 -13.73
N THR A 54 -5.44 19.58 -13.25
CA THR A 54 -4.42 20.63 -13.42
C THR A 54 -3.88 21.04 -12.05
N PRO A 55 -2.94 20.26 -11.47
CA PRO A 55 -2.31 20.64 -10.21
C PRO A 55 -1.45 21.89 -10.38
N SER A 56 -1.22 22.61 -9.28
CA SER A 56 -0.36 23.81 -9.30
C SER A 56 1.11 23.50 -9.64
N HIS A 57 1.56 22.28 -9.34
CA HIS A 57 2.92 21.78 -9.56
C HIS A 57 2.87 20.29 -9.91
N PRO A 58 3.94 19.71 -10.49
CA PRO A 58 4.01 18.29 -10.81
C PRO A 58 3.69 17.41 -9.58
N ILE A 59 2.87 16.37 -9.79
CA ILE A 59 2.58 15.35 -8.78
C ILE A 59 3.81 14.45 -8.66
N THR A 60 4.22 14.21 -7.42
CA THR A 60 5.38 13.35 -7.11
C THR A 60 4.96 12.06 -6.43
N HIS A 61 3.89 12.10 -5.62
CA HIS A 61 3.39 10.95 -4.89
C HIS A 61 1.87 10.98 -4.84
N LEU A 62 1.26 9.80 -4.80
CA LEU A 62 -0.17 9.62 -4.70
C LEU A 62 -0.43 8.39 -3.84
N VAL A 63 -1.29 8.54 -2.82
CA VAL A 63 -1.80 7.42 -2.02
C VAL A 63 -3.31 7.53 -1.89
N VAL A 64 -3.99 6.39 -1.87
CA VAL A 64 -5.45 6.31 -1.74
C VAL A 64 -5.80 5.27 -0.70
N SER A 65 -6.70 5.62 0.22
CA SER A 65 -7.22 4.71 1.22
C SER A 65 -8.59 5.20 1.68
N ASN A 66 -9.55 4.31 1.86
CA ASN A 66 -10.89 4.63 2.37
C ASN A 66 -11.55 5.86 1.72
N GLN A 67 -11.53 5.92 0.37
CA GLN A 67 -12.09 7.05 -0.39
C GLN A 67 -11.45 8.42 -0.07
N ILE A 68 -10.23 8.41 0.46
CA ILE A 68 -9.39 9.59 0.63
C ILE A 68 -8.20 9.46 -0.29
N LEU A 69 -8.03 10.43 -1.18
CA LEU A 69 -6.88 10.55 -2.07
C LEU A 69 -5.96 11.65 -1.53
N VAL A 70 -4.67 11.35 -1.39
CA VAL A 70 -3.66 12.33 -0.98
C VAL A 70 -2.58 12.40 -2.05
N LEU A 71 -2.38 13.60 -2.59
CA LEU A 71 -1.35 13.92 -3.57
C LEU A 71 -0.26 14.74 -2.90
N ALA A 72 0.99 14.45 -3.22
CA ALA A 72 2.09 15.37 -2.94
C ALA A 72 2.63 15.98 -4.22
N MET A 73 2.83 17.29 -4.20
CA MET A 73 3.37 18.05 -5.32
C MET A 73 4.85 18.40 -5.11
N ALA A 74 5.56 18.73 -6.20
CA ALA A 74 6.99 19.07 -6.18
C ALA A 74 7.34 20.27 -5.28
N ASN A 75 6.39 21.16 -5.02
CA ASN A 75 6.53 22.27 -4.07
C ASN A 75 6.32 21.87 -2.59
N LYS A 76 6.21 20.56 -2.29
CA LYS A 76 5.97 20.01 -0.94
C LYS A 76 4.60 20.35 -0.36
N CYS A 77 3.65 20.74 -1.21
CA CYS A 77 2.25 20.87 -0.83
C CYS A 77 1.55 19.49 -0.93
N LEU A 78 0.77 19.15 0.09
CA LEU A 78 -0.11 18.00 0.11
C LEU A 78 -1.54 18.45 -0.18
N LEU A 79 -2.19 17.80 -1.15
CA LEU A 79 -3.59 18.00 -1.46
C LEU A 79 -4.36 16.72 -1.06
N ARG A 80 -5.20 16.83 -0.03
CA ARG A 80 -6.07 15.74 0.43
C ARG A 80 -7.48 15.96 -0.08
N ILE A 81 -8.03 14.96 -0.77
CA ILE A 81 -9.36 15.02 -1.35
C ILE A 81 -10.17 13.83 -0.87
N ALA A 82 -11.29 14.11 -0.21
CA ALA A 82 -12.31 13.10 0.03
C ALA A 82 -13.10 12.92 -1.26
N ILE A 83 -13.18 11.68 -1.78
CA ILE A 83 -13.91 11.38 -3.02
C ILE A 83 -15.39 11.76 -2.87
N THR A 84 -15.95 11.67 -1.66
CA THR A 84 -17.32 12.07 -1.31
C THR A 84 -17.55 13.58 -1.27
N ASN A 85 -16.50 14.39 -1.16
CA ASN A 85 -16.60 15.84 -1.13
C ASN A 85 -15.41 16.49 -1.88
N PRO A 86 -15.40 16.36 -3.21
CA PRO A 86 -14.23 16.70 -4.02
C PRO A 86 -13.99 18.20 -4.19
N ASN A 87 -15.02 19.02 -3.96
CA ASN A 87 -14.98 20.46 -4.21
C ASN A 87 -14.35 21.26 -3.07
N SER A 88 -14.04 20.63 -1.94
CA SER A 88 -13.35 21.26 -0.81
C SER A 88 -12.14 20.43 -0.38
N PRO A 89 -11.09 20.38 -1.23
CA PRO A 89 -9.88 19.68 -0.86
C PRO A 89 -9.16 20.41 0.27
N HIS A 90 -8.39 19.65 1.07
CA HIS A 90 -7.61 20.16 2.17
C HIS A 90 -6.13 20.23 1.80
N ASP A 91 -5.61 21.45 1.69
CA ASP A 91 -4.22 21.74 1.36
C ASP A 91 -3.36 21.89 2.61
N VAL A 92 -2.18 21.24 2.61
CA VAL A 92 -1.19 21.36 3.68
C VAL A 92 0.20 21.61 3.09
N ASP A 93 0.79 22.76 3.40
CA ASP A 93 2.17 23.08 3.05
C ASP A 93 3.14 22.49 4.08
N LEU A 94 3.94 21.50 3.67
CA LEU A 94 4.93 20.87 4.52
C LEU A 94 6.15 21.77 4.79
N SER A 95 6.36 22.84 4.02
CA SER A 95 7.52 23.73 4.19
C SER A 95 7.59 24.31 5.60
N ARG A 96 6.43 24.56 6.23
CA ARG A 96 6.34 25.03 7.63
C ARG A 96 6.84 23.99 8.63
N SER A 97 6.62 22.71 8.36
CA SER A 97 7.03 21.60 9.21
C SER A 97 8.51 21.24 9.00
N LEU A 98 9.03 21.45 7.79
CA LEU A 98 10.41 21.15 7.40
C LEU A 98 11.42 22.27 7.76
N GLY A 99 10.93 23.47 8.11
CA GLY A 99 11.74 24.61 8.51
C GLY A 99 12.66 25.15 7.41
N ASP A 100 13.68 25.91 7.80
CA ASP A 100 14.57 26.66 6.88
C ASP A 100 15.31 25.76 5.86
N LYS A 101 15.54 24.49 6.22
CA LYS A 101 16.22 23.51 5.36
C LYS A 101 15.26 22.79 4.41
N GLY A 102 13.96 23.12 4.43
CA GLY A 102 12.93 22.46 3.62
C GLY A 102 13.15 22.56 2.11
N ASN A 103 13.99 23.48 1.63
CA ASN A 103 14.37 23.55 0.21
C ASN A 103 15.24 22.38 -0.25
N ALA A 104 16.03 21.79 0.66
CA ALA A 104 16.82 20.61 0.39
C ALA A 104 16.05 19.30 0.63
N ALA A 105 14.76 19.38 0.99
CA ALA A 105 13.94 18.24 1.36
C ALA A 105 13.16 17.70 0.15
N LYS A 106 13.14 16.38 0.01
CA LYS A 106 12.37 15.62 -0.98
C LYS A 106 11.54 14.57 -0.26
N ILE A 107 10.27 14.44 -0.64
CA ILE A 107 9.43 13.36 -0.11
C ILE A 107 9.97 12.03 -0.64
N TYR A 108 10.24 11.10 0.27
CA TYR A 108 10.69 9.75 -0.03
C TYR A 108 9.50 8.83 -0.29
N GLN A 109 8.51 8.85 0.62
CA GLN A 109 7.30 8.05 0.51
C GLN A 109 6.18 8.60 1.40
N LEU A 110 4.94 8.39 0.96
CA LEU A 110 3.73 8.64 1.73
C LEU A 110 3.13 7.32 2.23
N PHE A 111 2.66 7.30 3.47
CA PHE A 111 1.93 6.17 4.05
C PHE A 111 0.63 6.69 4.64
N LEU A 112 -0.49 6.27 4.06
CA LEU A 112 -1.84 6.62 4.52
C LEU A 112 -2.44 5.40 5.22
N ASP A 113 -3.05 5.59 6.38
CA ASP A 113 -3.65 4.49 7.12
C ASP A 113 -4.92 3.94 6.44
N PRO A 114 -5.37 2.73 6.82
CA PRO A 114 -6.54 2.08 6.23
C PRO A 114 -7.85 2.87 6.35
N LEU A 115 -7.93 3.85 7.26
CA LEU A 115 -9.12 4.69 7.43
C LEU A 115 -8.98 6.07 6.80
N GLY A 116 -7.82 6.40 6.19
CA GLY A 116 -7.57 7.65 5.48
C GLY A 116 -7.34 8.87 6.40
N ARG A 117 -7.09 8.65 7.69
CA ARG A 117 -6.96 9.67 8.74
C ARG A 117 -5.54 10.08 9.06
N HIS A 118 -4.64 9.13 9.16
CA HIS A 118 -3.27 9.31 9.61
C HIS A 118 -2.36 9.19 8.40
N LEU A 119 -1.59 10.23 8.14
CA LEU A 119 -0.59 10.26 7.08
C LEU A 119 0.80 10.38 7.70
N LEU A 120 1.67 9.44 7.36
CA LEU A 120 3.10 9.51 7.60
C LEU A 120 3.80 9.93 6.30
N VAL A 121 4.68 10.92 6.41
CA VAL A 121 5.47 11.45 5.30
C VAL A 121 6.93 11.20 5.63
N SER A 122 7.57 10.29 4.90
CA SER A 122 9.01 10.14 4.99
C SER A 122 9.70 11.13 4.07
N VAL A 123 10.74 11.77 4.59
CA VAL A 123 11.43 12.85 3.90
C VAL A 123 12.93 12.58 3.93
N VAL A 124 13.57 12.83 2.81
CA VAL A 124 15.01 12.70 2.59
C VAL A 124 15.56 14.02 2.09
N HIS A 125 16.88 14.16 2.09
CA HIS A 125 17.53 15.23 1.35
C HIS A 125 17.37 15.04 -0.16
N SER A 126 17.73 16.08 -0.93
CA SER A 126 17.67 16.08 -2.40
C SER A 126 18.53 14.99 -3.05
N ASP A 127 19.49 14.41 -2.32
CA ASP A 127 20.27 13.23 -2.76
C ASP A 127 19.46 11.93 -2.80
N GLY A 128 18.28 11.89 -2.16
CA GLY A 128 17.39 10.74 -2.14
C GLY A 128 17.72 9.67 -1.11
N GLU A 129 18.83 9.80 -0.38
CA GLU A 129 19.33 8.75 0.54
C GLU A 129 19.53 9.28 1.97
N THR A 130 19.96 10.53 2.13
CA THR A 130 20.23 11.09 3.44
C THR A 130 18.92 11.43 4.15
N PHE A 131 18.79 11.01 5.42
CA PHE A 131 17.58 11.23 6.20
C PHE A 131 17.27 12.72 6.38
N PHE A 132 15.98 13.04 6.41
CA PHE A 132 15.46 14.33 6.87
C PHE A 132 14.48 14.09 8.03
N ASP A 133 13.88 15.16 8.55
CA ASP A 133 12.83 15.04 9.57
C ASP A 133 11.53 14.48 8.96
N ASN A 134 11.13 13.28 9.41
CA ASN A 134 9.86 12.67 9.03
C ASN A 134 8.68 13.44 9.65
N CYS A 135 7.55 13.48 8.94
CA CYS A 135 6.39 14.24 9.36
C CYS A 135 5.15 13.34 9.53
N TYR A 136 4.29 13.71 10.48
CA TYR A 136 2.98 13.11 10.72
C TYR A 136 1.88 14.15 10.52
N LEU A 137 0.79 13.75 9.86
CA LEU A 137 -0.36 14.61 9.62
C LEU A 137 -1.66 13.84 9.86
N HIS A 138 -2.40 14.27 10.88
CA HIS A 138 -3.79 13.83 11.09
C HIS A 138 -4.75 14.57 10.15
N GLN A 139 -5.88 13.96 9.78
CA GLN A 139 -6.83 14.50 8.79
C GLN A 139 -7.32 15.92 9.04
N ASN A 140 -7.48 16.29 10.31
CA ASN A 140 -8.00 17.59 10.73
C ASN A 140 -6.87 18.53 11.18
N ALA A 141 -5.61 18.11 11.10
CA ALA A 141 -4.49 18.93 11.53
C ALA A 141 -4.16 19.96 10.45
N PRO A 142 -4.02 21.26 10.80
CA PRO A 142 -3.73 22.31 9.84
C PRO A 142 -2.26 22.31 9.37
N LYS A 143 -1.38 21.60 10.09
CA LYS A 143 0.05 21.47 9.79
C LYS A 143 0.53 20.07 10.13
N ALA A 144 1.56 19.61 9.41
CA ALA A 144 2.25 18.39 9.77
C ALA A 144 3.19 18.61 10.96
N GLN A 145 3.45 17.55 11.71
CA GLN A 145 4.26 17.57 12.93
C GLN A 145 5.50 16.70 12.76
N SER A 146 6.66 17.18 13.22
CA SER A 146 7.92 16.43 13.13
C SER A 146 7.94 15.24 14.10
N LEU A 147 8.56 14.15 13.66
CA LEU A 147 8.72 12.90 14.42
C LEU A 147 10.13 12.80 15.01
N ALA A 148 10.31 13.34 16.22
CA ALA A 148 11.63 13.49 16.83
C ALA A 148 12.27 12.15 17.23
N LYS A 149 11.48 11.15 17.62
CA LYS A 149 11.96 9.81 18.03
C LYS A 149 12.35 8.94 16.83
N LEU A 150 11.98 9.32 15.61
CA LEU A 150 12.37 8.65 14.36
C LEU A 150 13.44 9.43 13.58
N LYS A 151 14.05 10.46 14.19
CA LYS A 151 15.15 11.22 13.60
C LYS A 151 16.35 10.31 13.31
N GLY A 152 17.00 10.51 12.17
CA GLY A 152 18.13 9.68 11.74
C GLY A 152 17.74 8.43 10.94
N HIS A 153 16.44 8.23 10.69
CA HIS A 153 15.90 7.12 9.93
C HIS A 153 15.06 7.60 8.75
N VAL A 154 15.22 6.94 7.59
CA VAL A 154 14.29 7.06 6.46
C VAL A 154 13.28 5.93 6.59
N ILE A 155 12.00 6.28 6.62
CA ILE A 155 10.90 5.32 6.76
C ILE A 155 10.59 4.77 5.37
N SER A 156 10.71 3.47 5.21
CA SER A 156 10.51 2.78 3.93
C SER A 156 9.31 1.84 3.91
N ALA A 157 8.76 1.50 5.07
CA ALA A 157 7.52 0.74 5.17
C ALA A 157 6.76 1.09 6.44
N VAL A 158 5.43 0.98 6.41
CA VAL A 158 4.57 1.14 7.59
C VAL A 158 3.57 0.01 7.64
N GLY A 159 3.58 -0.74 8.74
CA GLY A 159 2.55 -1.74 9.06
C GLY A 159 1.46 -1.12 9.91
N TRP A 160 0.35 -0.77 9.30
CA TRP A 160 -0.79 -0.15 9.98
C TRP A 160 -1.59 -1.17 10.81
N ASN A 161 -2.18 -0.70 11.91
CA ASN A 161 -3.15 -1.47 12.67
C ASN A 161 -4.56 -1.32 12.07
N TYR A 162 -5.03 -2.37 11.40
CA TYR A 162 -6.36 -2.45 10.79
C TYR A 162 -7.51 -2.55 11.80
N ASP A 163 -7.22 -2.83 13.08
CA ASP A 163 -8.20 -2.87 14.16
C ASP A 163 -8.35 -1.52 14.88
N ASN A 164 -7.69 -0.46 14.41
CA ASN A 164 -7.81 0.86 15.01
C ASN A 164 -9.29 1.34 14.93
N PRO A 165 -9.93 1.71 16.06
CA PRO A 165 -11.33 2.10 16.06
C PRO A 165 -11.59 3.36 15.22
N PRO A 166 -12.75 3.45 14.53
CA PRO A 166 -13.06 4.58 13.69
C PRO A 166 -13.17 5.94 14.40
N GLU A 167 -13.27 5.98 15.71
CA GLU A 167 -13.33 7.17 16.54
C GLU A 167 -11.97 7.56 17.14
N SER A 168 -10.96 6.70 17.00
CA SER A 168 -9.62 6.94 17.55
C SER A 168 -8.94 8.14 16.89
N ASN A 169 -8.36 9.00 17.73
CA ASN A 169 -7.46 10.08 17.31
C ASN A 169 -5.98 9.65 17.28
N SER A 170 -5.73 8.38 17.56
CA SER A 170 -4.43 7.73 17.60
C SER A 170 -4.35 6.65 16.54
N THR A 171 -3.16 6.37 16.05
CA THR A 171 -2.90 5.21 15.18
C THR A 171 -3.01 3.89 15.93
N SER A 172 -3.14 3.91 17.27
CA SER A 172 -2.80 2.78 18.14
C SER A 172 -1.35 2.35 17.85
N PHE A 173 -0.99 1.08 18.12
CA PHE A 173 0.31 0.57 17.71
C PHE A 173 0.41 0.54 16.17
N ILE A 174 1.56 0.92 15.63
CA ILE A 174 1.94 0.71 14.23
C ILE A 174 3.38 0.24 14.18
N LEU A 175 3.75 -0.45 13.11
CA LEU A 175 5.14 -0.78 12.82
C LEU A 175 5.72 0.18 11.79
N VAL A 176 6.97 0.56 11.97
CA VAL A 176 7.73 1.46 11.09
C VAL A 176 9.01 0.76 10.68
N GLY A 177 9.11 0.37 9.41
CA GLY A 177 10.30 -0.19 8.79
C GLY A 177 11.17 0.90 8.18
N THR A 178 12.49 0.73 8.25
CA THR A 178 13.45 1.73 7.79
C THR A 178 14.38 1.22 6.69
N THR A 179 15.05 2.15 6.01
CA THR A 179 16.05 1.81 5.00
C THR A 179 17.27 1.05 5.54
N LYS A 180 17.45 1.04 6.87
CA LYS A 180 18.52 0.35 7.58
C LYS A 180 18.13 -1.07 8.03
N GLY A 181 16.97 -1.59 7.62
CA GLY A 181 16.49 -2.92 8.02
C GLY A 181 16.02 -3.01 9.48
N ILE A 182 15.77 -1.87 10.13
CA ILE A 182 15.27 -1.76 11.50
C ILE A 182 13.75 -1.58 11.48
N ILE A 183 13.05 -2.27 12.38
CA ILE A 183 11.62 -2.16 12.61
C ILE A 183 11.38 -1.57 14.02
N PHE A 184 10.66 -0.46 14.06
CA PHE A 184 10.15 0.17 15.28
C PHE A 184 8.67 -0.12 15.46
N GLU A 185 8.23 -0.18 16.70
CA GLU A 185 6.82 -0.02 17.08
C GLU A 185 6.62 1.37 17.69
N THR A 186 5.57 2.07 17.26
CA THR A 186 5.22 3.41 17.74
C THR A 186 3.71 3.57 17.81
N GLU A 187 3.27 4.60 18.53
CA GLU A 187 1.90 5.09 18.51
C GLU A 187 1.92 6.60 18.32
N LEU A 188 1.16 7.07 17.32
CA LEU A 188 1.05 8.47 16.97
C LEU A 188 -0.36 8.95 17.27
N ALA A 189 -0.48 10.01 18.05
CA ALA A 189 -1.77 10.64 18.33
C ALA A 189 -1.80 12.07 17.81
N ALA A 190 -2.95 12.48 17.28
CA ALA A 190 -3.18 13.89 17.00
C ALA A 190 -3.03 14.69 18.30
N THR A 191 -2.10 15.65 18.34
CA THR A 191 -1.99 16.57 19.46
C THR A 191 -2.80 17.82 19.19
N ASP A 192 -3.34 18.41 20.24
CA ASP A 192 -4.08 19.65 20.16
C ASP A 192 -3.10 20.83 20.21
N ASP A 193 -2.92 21.52 19.09
CA ASP A 193 -2.03 22.68 18.97
C ASP A 193 -2.58 23.94 19.68
N ARG A 194 -3.74 23.85 20.37
CA ARG A 194 -4.38 24.96 21.09
C ARG A 194 -3.59 25.45 22.32
N PHE A 195 -2.68 24.64 22.85
CA PHE A 195 -1.80 25.05 23.94
C PHE A 195 -0.39 25.29 23.36
N PHE A 196 0.22 26.43 23.68
CA PHE A 196 1.49 26.94 23.14
C PHE A 196 2.73 26.03 23.32
N LEU A 197 2.55 24.79 23.79
CA LEU A 197 3.55 23.73 23.81
C LEU A 197 3.18 22.71 22.74
N GLN A 198 3.90 22.72 21.61
CA GLN A 198 3.74 21.71 20.58
C GLN A 198 4.14 20.35 21.16
N GLY A 199 3.14 19.55 21.54
CA GLY A 199 3.34 18.19 22.00
C GLY A 199 3.93 17.33 20.88
N SER A 200 4.83 16.42 21.22
CA SER A 200 5.25 15.38 20.27
C SER A 200 4.04 14.48 19.99
N PRO A 201 3.75 14.18 18.70
CA PRO A 201 2.70 13.22 18.36
C PRO A 201 3.04 11.80 18.80
N GLU A 202 4.30 11.49 19.09
CA GLU A 202 4.78 10.15 19.40
C GLU A 202 4.57 9.80 20.87
N ARG A 203 3.58 8.96 21.18
CA ARG A 203 3.34 8.46 22.53
C ARG A 203 4.53 7.63 23.02
N TYR A 204 5.01 6.71 22.20
CA TYR A 204 6.25 5.95 22.39
C TYR A 204 6.86 5.63 21.03
N CYS A 205 8.13 5.20 21.01
CA CYS A 205 8.78 4.60 19.84
C CYS A 205 9.85 3.64 20.36
N LYS A 206 9.78 2.38 19.96
CA LYS A 206 10.64 1.30 20.48
C LYS A 206 11.14 0.43 19.32
N LEU A 207 12.44 0.17 19.27
CA LEU A 207 12.99 -0.82 18.36
C LEU A 207 12.48 -2.20 18.79
N VAL A 208 11.80 -2.91 17.89
CA VAL A 208 11.23 -4.24 18.16
C VAL A 208 11.92 -5.35 17.37
N PHE A 209 12.54 -5.03 16.23
CA PHE A 209 13.25 -6.02 15.43
C PHE A 209 14.29 -5.40 14.48
N GLN A 210 15.29 -6.19 14.10
CA GLN A 210 16.27 -5.85 13.06
C GLN A 210 16.60 -7.11 12.26
N LEU A 211 16.40 -7.09 10.93
CA LEU A 211 16.47 -8.29 10.09
C LEU A 211 17.87 -8.93 10.07
N SER A 212 18.93 -8.13 10.04
CA SER A 212 20.29 -8.47 10.45
C SER A 212 21.17 -7.21 10.30
N GLN A 213 22.45 -7.29 10.69
CA GLN A 213 23.44 -6.24 10.45
C GLN A 213 24.10 -6.35 9.06
N ASP A 214 23.82 -7.42 8.32
CA ASP A 214 24.32 -7.61 6.97
C ASP A 214 23.61 -6.64 6.00
N LEU A 215 24.41 -5.74 5.44
CA LEU A 215 23.96 -4.74 4.46
C LEU A 215 23.38 -5.37 3.19
N SER A 216 23.67 -6.65 2.90
CA SER A 216 23.15 -7.37 1.74
C SER A 216 21.64 -7.59 1.78
N ILE A 217 21.03 -7.55 2.98
CA ILE A 217 19.59 -7.77 3.17
C ILE A 217 18.77 -6.61 2.61
N GLY A 218 19.33 -5.40 2.66
CA GLY A 218 18.70 -4.19 2.19
C GLY A 218 17.60 -3.63 3.12
N PRO A 219 16.88 -2.61 2.64
CA PRO A 219 15.86 -1.90 3.42
C PRO A 219 14.58 -2.73 3.60
N ILE A 220 13.74 -2.34 4.58
CA ILE A 220 12.37 -2.88 4.67
C ILE A 220 11.53 -2.28 3.53
N MET A 221 11.06 -3.10 2.61
CA MET A 221 10.30 -2.68 1.42
C MET A 221 8.77 -2.81 1.58
N GLY A 222 8.34 -3.64 2.52
CA GLY A 222 6.93 -3.84 2.82
C GLY A 222 6.78 -4.40 4.22
N LEU A 223 5.73 -3.97 4.91
CA LEU A 223 5.49 -4.31 6.29
C LEU A 223 3.99 -4.35 6.55
N GLU A 224 3.47 -5.49 6.95
CA GLU A 224 2.05 -5.69 7.22
C GLU A 224 1.90 -6.38 8.58
N VAL A 225 0.93 -5.94 9.37
CA VAL A 225 0.54 -6.58 10.64
C VAL A 225 -0.95 -6.86 10.62
N ARG A 226 -1.34 -8.10 10.90
CA ARG A 226 -2.74 -8.54 10.86
C ARG A 226 -3.05 -9.43 12.05
N ARG A 227 -4.15 -9.15 12.75
CA ARG A 227 -4.73 -10.09 13.71
C ARG A 227 -5.40 -11.25 12.97
N PHE A 228 -5.40 -12.42 13.60
CA PHE A 228 -6.07 -13.61 13.06
C PHE A 228 -7.58 -13.40 13.00
N ILE A 229 -8.13 -12.83 14.07
CA ILE A 229 -9.54 -12.47 14.16
C ILE A 229 -9.59 -10.96 14.40
N PRO A 230 -9.87 -10.16 13.36
CA PRO A 230 -10.01 -8.71 13.50
C PRO A 230 -11.02 -8.34 14.59
N ARG A 231 -10.70 -7.31 15.37
CA ARG A 231 -11.55 -6.77 16.46
C ARG A 231 -12.00 -7.80 17.51
N SER A 232 -11.25 -8.88 17.69
CA SER A 232 -11.47 -9.89 18.72
C SER A 232 -10.56 -9.69 19.94
N MET A 233 -10.87 -10.38 21.03
CA MET A 233 -9.95 -10.54 22.17
C MET A 233 -8.76 -11.47 21.85
N ASP A 234 -8.82 -12.20 20.72
CA ASP A 234 -7.72 -13.01 20.22
C ASP A 234 -6.49 -12.14 19.93
N GLN A 235 -5.41 -12.39 20.65
CA GLN A 235 -4.15 -11.66 20.52
C GLN A 235 -3.24 -12.25 19.45
N ARG A 236 -3.63 -13.35 18.79
CA ARG A 236 -2.82 -13.94 17.73
C ARG A 236 -2.80 -13.02 16.51
N CYS A 237 -1.60 -12.81 16.01
CA CYS A 237 -1.36 -12.00 14.83
C CYS A 237 -0.18 -12.56 14.04
N PHE A 238 -0.08 -12.10 12.80
CA PHE A 238 1.11 -12.29 11.99
C PHE A 238 1.63 -10.96 11.48
N ILE A 239 2.93 -10.94 11.21
CA ILE A 239 3.63 -9.85 10.58
C ILE A 239 4.32 -10.41 9.35
N ILE A 240 4.17 -9.72 8.22
CA ILE A 240 4.95 -9.98 7.01
C ILE A 240 5.86 -8.79 6.80
N ALA A 241 7.17 -9.04 6.72
CA ALA A 241 8.16 -8.04 6.34
C ALA A 241 8.83 -8.48 5.05
N THR A 242 9.13 -7.55 4.16
CA THR A 242 9.85 -7.82 2.93
C THR A 242 11.07 -6.93 2.79
N THR A 243 12.07 -7.43 2.09
CA THR A 243 13.22 -6.68 1.58
C THR A 243 13.27 -6.86 0.06
N PRO A 244 14.26 -6.34 -0.68
CA PRO A 244 14.28 -6.44 -2.14
C PRO A 244 14.15 -7.87 -2.71
N ARG A 245 14.59 -8.90 -1.96
CA ARG A 245 14.65 -10.30 -2.43
C ARG A 245 14.01 -11.30 -1.48
N ARG A 246 13.57 -10.88 -0.30
CA ARG A 246 13.15 -11.78 0.78
C ARG A 246 11.80 -11.39 1.35
N ILE A 247 11.02 -12.40 1.71
CA ILE A 247 9.79 -12.29 2.48
C ILE A 247 9.95 -13.06 3.79
N TYR A 248 9.67 -12.39 4.89
CA TYR A 248 9.79 -12.88 6.26
C TYR A 248 8.40 -12.93 6.89
N GLN A 249 8.11 -14.00 7.61
CA GLN A 249 6.87 -14.13 8.38
C GLN A 249 7.17 -14.31 9.87
N PHE A 250 6.38 -13.62 10.67
CA PHE A 250 6.37 -13.73 12.13
C PHE A 250 4.94 -14.04 12.55
N VAL A 251 4.78 -15.02 13.43
CA VAL A 251 3.49 -15.44 13.95
C VAL A 251 3.64 -15.56 15.46
N GLY A 252 2.71 -14.95 16.19
CA GLY A 252 2.77 -14.94 17.64
C GLY A 252 1.57 -14.23 18.25
N THR A 253 1.67 -13.94 19.54
CA THR A 253 0.64 -13.24 20.29
C THR A 253 1.12 -11.84 20.67
N SER A 254 0.23 -10.85 20.51
CA SER A 254 0.47 -9.52 21.05
C SER A 254 0.43 -9.52 22.58
N ALA A 255 1.13 -8.56 23.17
CA ALA A 255 1.11 -8.33 24.60
C ALA A 255 -0.32 -7.99 25.07
N PRO A 256 -0.67 -8.30 26.34
CA PRO A 256 -1.94 -7.91 26.91
C PRO A 256 -2.16 -6.39 26.85
N SER A 257 -3.43 -5.98 26.86
CA SER A 257 -3.82 -4.56 26.82
C SER A 257 -3.10 -3.75 27.90
N GLY A 258 -2.43 -2.66 27.49
CA GLY A 258 -1.72 -1.74 28.37
C GLY A 258 -0.20 -1.95 28.47
N GLU A 259 0.33 -3.06 27.95
CA GLU A 259 1.78 -3.31 27.86
C GLU A 259 2.31 -2.85 26.49
N GLN A 260 3.31 -1.97 26.49
CA GLN A 260 4.01 -1.50 25.29
C GLN A 260 5.50 -1.90 25.38
N PRO A 261 6.11 -2.45 24.31
CA PRO A 261 5.55 -2.62 22.97
C PRO A 261 4.64 -3.85 22.84
N VAL A 262 3.55 -3.69 22.10
CA VAL A 262 2.48 -4.67 21.89
C VAL A 262 2.95 -5.88 21.07
N LEU A 263 3.82 -5.68 20.09
CA LEU A 263 4.23 -6.68 19.11
C LEU A 263 5.64 -7.24 19.38
N LEU A 264 6.33 -6.79 20.43
CA LEU A 264 7.68 -7.26 20.75
C LEU A 264 7.73 -8.79 20.91
N ARG A 265 6.70 -9.39 21.51
CA ARG A 265 6.60 -10.85 21.69
C ARG A 265 6.45 -11.63 20.38
N VAL A 266 5.92 -11.00 19.33
CA VAL A 266 5.77 -11.60 17.99
C VAL A 266 7.13 -11.73 17.30
N PHE A 267 8.05 -10.80 17.58
CA PHE A 267 9.42 -10.82 17.05
C PHE A 267 10.39 -11.66 17.89
N ASN A 268 10.17 -11.75 19.21
CA ASN A 268 10.99 -12.53 20.14
C ASN A 268 10.68 -14.05 20.07
N VAL A 269 10.89 -14.63 18.89
CA VAL A 269 10.85 -16.08 18.70
C VAL A 269 12.25 -16.63 18.95
N THR A 270 12.37 -17.73 19.70
CA THR A 270 13.64 -18.43 19.97
C THR A 270 14.33 -18.96 18.71
N ASP A 271 13.57 -19.15 17.64
CA ASP A 271 14.02 -19.82 16.42
C ASP A 271 14.48 -18.79 15.38
N ASN A 272 15.46 -19.17 14.57
CA ASN A 272 16.05 -18.30 13.56
C ASN A 272 14.98 -17.84 12.55
N VAL A 273 14.84 -16.52 12.39
CA VAL A 273 13.88 -15.94 11.42
C VAL A 273 14.13 -16.42 9.99
N LEU A 274 15.37 -16.80 9.67
CA LEU A 274 15.74 -17.32 8.35
C LEU A 274 15.02 -18.63 8.01
N ASP A 275 14.61 -19.43 9.00
CA ASP A 275 13.84 -20.66 8.77
C ASP A 275 12.42 -20.35 8.28
N ARG A 276 11.97 -19.11 8.46
CA ARG A 276 10.68 -18.57 8.04
C ARG A 276 10.84 -17.45 7.01
N CYS A 277 11.98 -17.44 6.33
CA CYS A 277 12.29 -16.52 5.25
C CYS A 277 12.27 -17.27 3.92
N LYS A 278 11.61 -16.69 2.91
CA LYS A 278 11.75 -17.14 1.53
C LYS A 278 12.54 -16.10 0.75
N GLU A 279 13.63 -16.54 0.13
CA GLU A 279 14.40 -15.72 -0.81
C GLU A 279 14.01 -16.09 -2.24
N ILE A 280 13.79 -15.05 -3.06
CA ILE A 280 13.58 -15.16 -4.50
C ILE A 280 14.66 -14.31 -5.19
N PRO A 281 15.48 -14.92 -6.07
CA PRO A 281 16.49 -14.17 -6.82
C PRO A 281 15.85 -13.02 -7.60
N SER A 282 16.42 -11.82 -7.48
CA SER A 282 15.88 -10.62 -8.13
C SER A 282 16.93 -9.53 -8.21
N ASP A 283 17.24 -8.98 -9.37
CA ASP A 283 18.23 -7.90 -9.50
C ASP A 283 17.71 -6.52 -9.12
N LEU A 284 16.41 -6.41 -8.79
CA LEU A 284 15.85 -5.17 -8.27
C LEU A 284 16.35 -4.90 -6.84
N LYS A 285 16.63 -3.61 -6.59
CA LYS A 285 16.95 -3.09 -5.26
C LYS A 285 15.70 -2.77 -4.43
N TYR A 286 14.53 -3.09 -4.94
CA TYR A 286 13.23 -2.82 -4.33
C TYR A 286 12.25 -3.95 -4.64
N SER A 287 11.18 -3.99 -3.86
CA SER A 287 10.05 -4.91 -4.02
C SER A 287 8.78 -4.20 -3.56
N CYS A 288 7.61 -4.74 -3.90
CA CYS A 288 6.32 -4.21 -3.45
C CYS A 288 5.50 -5.34 -2.84
N LEU A 289 5.14 -5.22 -1.55
CA LEU A 289 4.25 -6.15 -0.86
C LEU A 289 2.81 -5.65 -0.95
N GLN A 290 1.88 -6.54 -1.28
CA GLN A 290 0.45 -6.30 -1.25
C GLN A 290 -0.27 -7.47 -0.58
N LEU A 291 -1.24 -7.17 0.27
CA LEU A 291 -2.15 -8.14 0.88
C LEU A 291 -3.58 -7.84 0.43
N PHE A 292 -4.36 -8.89 0.20
CA PHE A 292 -5.76 -8.75 -0.16
C PHE A 292 -6.68 -9.27 0.94
N SER A 293 -7.65 -8.44 1.33
CA SER A 293 -8.83 -8.80 2.12
C SER A 293 -10.07 -8.33 1.37
N SER A 294 -11.19 -9.06 1.45
CA SER A 294 -12.46 -8.63 0.83
C SER A 294 -12.98 -7.32 1.44
N CYS A 295 -12.72 -7.09 2.73
CA CYS A 295 -12.85 -5.78 3.36
C CYS A 295 -11.81 -5.62 4.49
N PRO A 296 -11.54 -4.38 4.96
CA PRO A 296 -10.57 -4.15 6.03
C PRO A 296 -10.87 -4.86 7.36
N ALA A 297 -12.13 -5.23 7.60
CA ALA A 297 -12.58 -5.95 8.79
C ALA A 297 -12.45 -7.48 8.66
N GLU A 298 -12.04 -7.98 7.49
CA GLU A 298 -11.79 -9.39 7.25
C GLU A 298 -10.29 -9.73 7.26
N PRO A 299 -9.93 -10.96 7.66
CA PRO A 299 -8.56 -11.45 7.52
C PRO A 299 -8.06 -11.34 6.08
N ALA A 300 -6.75 -11.09 5.94
CA ALA A 300 -6.11 -11.16 4.64
C ALA A 300 -6.11 -12.61 4.14
N LYS A 301 -6.48 -12.79 2.87
CA LYS A 301 -6.65 -14.10 2.22
C LYS A 301 -5.54 -14.41 1.22
N LYS A 302 -4.93 -13.38 0.64
CA LYS A 302 -3.85 -13.51 -0.35
C LYS A 302 -2.74 -12.52 -0.08
N PHE A 303 -1.55 -12.87 -0.56
CA PHE A 303 -0.39 -11.98 -0.60
C PHE A 303 0.23 -11.99 -1.99
N ALA A 304 0.91 -10.91 -2.33
CA ALA A 304 1.77 -10.82 -3.50
C ALA A 304 2.99 -9.95 -3.17
N MET A 305 4.14 -10.33 -3.74
CA MET A 305 5.39 -9.61 -3.67
C MET A 305 5.93 -9.42 -5.09
N MET A 306 5.95 -8.18 -5.55
CA MET A 306 6.54 -7.78 -6.82
C MET A 306 8.07 -7.85 -6.74
N LEU A 307 8.67 -8.55 -7.70
CA LEU A 307 10.11 -8.75 -7.86
C LEU A 307 10.51 -8.54 -9.34
N GLU A 308 11.81 -8.64 -9.64
CA GLU A 308 12.33 -8.57 -11.01
C GLU A 308 11.81 -9.68 -11.94
N PRO A 309 11.90 -10.98 -11.58
CA PRO A 309 11.46 -12.05 -12.48
C PRO A 309 9.94 -12.16 -12.58
N GLY A 310 9.20 -11.58 -11.64
CA GLY A 310 7.76 -11.79 -11.57
C GLY A 310 7.12 -11.37 -10.26
N VAL A 311 5.90 -11.85 -10.06
CA VAL A 311 5.08 -11.66 -8.86
C VAL A 311 5.06 -12.95 -8.06
N TYR A 312 5.67 -12.95 -6.88
CA TYR A 312 5.56 -14.08 -5.95
C TYR A 312 4.28 -13.94 -5.14
N PHE A 313 3.32 -14.84 -5.32
CA PHE A 313 2.00 -14.73 -4.69
C PHE A 313 1.49 -16.07 -4.19
N GLY A 314 0.50 -16.02 -3.30
CA GLY A 314 -0.14 -17.21 -2.75
C GLY A 314 -1.27 -16.86 -1.79
N ASP A 315 -1.63 -17.85 -0.98
CA ASP A 315 -2.71 -17.74 -0.01
C ASP A 315 -2.16 -17.47 1.40
N ILE A 316 -2.95 -16.76 2.20
CA ILE A 316 -2.73 -16.58 3.62
C ILE A 316 -3.68 -17.51 4.36
N LEU A 317 -3.14 -18.50 5.05
CA LEU A 317 -3.93 -19.43 5.87
C LEU A 317 -3.57 -19.22 7.35
N LEU A 318 -4.59 -18.98 8.17
CA LEU A 318 -4.42 -18.75 9.59
C LEU A 318 -4.35 -20.07 10.35
N PRO A 319 -3.32 -20.30 11.18
CA PRO A 319 -3.25 -21.45 12.06
C PRO A 319 -4.50 -21.61 12.95
N ALA A 320 -4.93 -22.85 13.12
CA ALA A 320 -5.96 -23.22 14.09
C ALA A 320 -5.53 -22.82 15.52
N ILE A 321 -6.50 -22.74 16.44
CA ILE A 321 -6.26 -22.27 17.83
C ILE A 321 -5.26 -23.16 18.58
N ASP A 322 -5.24 -24.45 18.27
CA ASP A 322 -4.41 -25.49 18.86
C ASP A 322 -3.11 -25.77 18.10
N SER A 323 -2.86 -25.05 17.00
CA SER A 323 -1.67 -25.26 16.16
C SER A 323 -0.52 -24.33 16.56
N ASP A 324 0.66 -24.92 16.79
CA ASP A 324 1.92 -24.19 17.00
C ASP A 324 2.59 -23.72 15.69
N SER A 325 1.91 -23.84 14.54
CA SER A 325 2.44 -23.39 13.25
C SER A 325 2.79 -21.89 13.26
N LYS A 326 4.01 -21.59 12.85
CA LYS A 326 4.53 -20.23 12.68
C LYS A 326 4.57 -19.78 11.21
N VAL A 327 3.81 -20.46 10.36
CA VAL A 327 3.74 -20.22 8.91
C VAL A 327 2.33 -19.84 8.54
N VAL A 328 2.18 -18.75 7.79
CA VAL A 328 0.88 -18.28 7.26
C VAL A 328 0.82 -18.23 5.75
N LEU A 329 1.96 -18.31 5.05
CA LEU A 329 2.03 -18.24 3.59
C LEU A 329 2.01 -19.63 2.98
N PHE A 330 1.02 -19.91 2.13
CA PHE A 330 0.81 -21.22 1.51
C PHE A 330 0.54 -21.09 0.00
N ASN A 331 0.67 -22.21 -0.72
CA ASN A 331 0.41 -22.31 -2.16
C ASN A 331 1.15 -21.26 -2.98
N ALA A 332 2.35 -20.88 -2.53
CA ALA A 332 3.06 -19.76 -3.09
C ALA A 332 3.77 -20.16 -4.39
N LYS A 333 3.60 -19.34 -5.43
CA LYS A 333 4.21 -19.53 -6.75
C LYS A 333 4.69 -18.20 -7.32
N LEU A 334 5.59 -18.27 -8.29
CA LEU A 334 6.11 -17.10 -9.01
C LEU A 334 5.40 -16.99 -10.35
N LEU A 335 4.60 -15.95 -10.52
CA LEU A 335 4.04 -15.56 -11.82
C LEU A 335 5.10 -14.75 -12.56
N GLU A 336 5.70 -15.32 -13.59
CA GLU A 336 6.70 -14.64 -14.40
C GLU A 336 6.05 -13.63 -15.35
N TYR A 337 6.72 -12.50 -15.62
CA TYR A 337 6.17 -11.48 -16.54
C TYR A 337 6.14 -11.90 -18.03
N GLY A 338 6.56 -13.14 -18.33
CA GLY A 338 6.74 -13.68 -19.67
C GLY A 338 8.18 -13.50 -20.19
N ASP A 339 8.63 -14.44 -21.02
CA ASP A 339 9.99 -14.53 -21.53
C ASP A 339 10.16 -13.68 -22.80
N GLU A 340 10.92 -12.58 -22.76
CA GLU A 340 11.17 -11.75 -23.95
C GLU A 340 12.53 -11.02 -23.93
N ASP A 341 13.21 -11.12 -25.08
CA ASP A 341 14.45 -10.49 -25.55
C ASP A 341 15.30 -9.70 -24.55
N ALA A 342 16.54 -10.16 -24.37
CA ALA A 342 17.56 -9.57 -23.50
C ALA A 342 17.78 -8.04 -23.69
N GLN A 343 17.49 -7.51 -24.88
CA GLN A 343 17.63 -6.08 -25.19
C GLN A 343 16.62 -5.17 -24.46
N ARG A 344 15.46 -5.68 -24.02
CA ARG A 344 14.39 -4.86 -23.41
C ARG A 344 14.38 -4.87 -21.88
N LYS A 345 15.37 -5.51 -21.23
CA LYS A 345 15.43 -5.70 -19.76
C LYS A 345 15.40 -4.40 -18.94
N MET A 346 15.93 -3.28 -19.45
CA MET A 346 15.92 -2.01 -18.70
C MET A 346 14.56 -1.31 -18.69
N LEU A 347 13.80 -1.37 -19.79
CA LEU A 347 12.48 -0.73 -19.91
C LEU A 347 11.37 -1.50 -19.18
N ARG A 348 11.64 -2.76 -18.80
CA ARG A 348 10.66 -3.70 -18.25
C ARG A 348 10.88 -4.03 -16.78
N LYS A 349 11.53 -3.12 -16.02
CA LYS A 349 11.56 -3.21 -14.56
C LYS A 349 10.19 -2.78 -14.01
N PRO A 350 9.49 -3.63 -13.25
CA PRO A 350 8.21 -3.25 -12.67
C PRO A 350 8.42 -2.16 -11.62
N LEU A 351 7.58 -1.13 -11.64
CA LEU A 351 7.65 0.02 -10.74
C LEU A 351 6.79 -0.18 -9.49
N SER A 352 5.60 -0.75 -9.68
CA SER A 352 4.60 -0.90 -8.64
C SER A 352 3.59 -1.97 -9.00
N MET A 353 2.82 -2.38 -8.01
CA MET A 353 1.85 -3.46 -8.07
C MET A 353 0.61 -3.13 -7.26
N VAL A 354 -0.55 -3.56 -7.75
CA VAL A 354 -1.77 -3.70 -6.95
C VAL A 354 -2.24 -5.14 -7.01
N LEU A 355 -2.77 -5.64 -5.88
CA LEU A 355 -3.36 -6.97 -5.76
C LEU A 355 -4.87 -6.85 -5.59
N THR A 356 -5.61 -7.65 -6.33
CA THR A 356 -7.04 -7.87 -6.16
C THR A 356 -7.28 -9.33 -5.77
N GLU A 357 -8.54 -9.75 -5.64
CA GLU A 357 -8.86 -11.14 -5.32
C GLU A 357 -8.35 -12.13 -6.38
N PHE A 358 -8.48 -11.76 -7.66
CA PHE A 358 -8.25 -12.66 -8.80
C PHE A 358 -7.19 -12.17 -9.78
N HIS A 359 -6.73 -10.93 -9.64
CA HIS A 359 -5.76 -10.31 -10.55
C HIS A 359 -4.68 -9.55 -9.81
N THR A 360 -3.52 -9.43 -10.44
CA THR A 360 -2.52 -8.43 -10.07
C THR A 360 -2.27 -7.49 -11.24
N LEU A 361 -2.21 -6.19 -10.96
CA LEU A 361 -1.88 -5.16 -11.93
C LEU A 361 -0.46 -4.70 -11.65
N VAL A 362 0.39 -4.73 -12.67
CA VAL A 362 1.81 -4.43 -12.58
C VAL A 362 2.13 -3.27 -13.52
N LEU A 363 2.67 -2.20 -12.95
CA LEU A 363 3.04 -1.00 -13.66
C LEU A 363 4.51 -1.08 -14.09
N PHE A 364 4.79 -0.78 -15.33
CA PHE A 364 6.12 -0.58 -15.90
C PHE A 364 6.24 0.86 -16.44
N ASN A 365 7.44 1.26 -16.88
CA ASN A 365 7.66 2.61 -17.44
C ASN A 365 6.80 2.92 -18.67
N ASP A 366 6.47 1.90 -19.48
CA ASP A 366 5.82 2.06 -20.77
C ASP A 366 4.46 1.36 -20.87
N ARG A 367 4.03 0.65 -19.82
CA ARG A 367 2.80 -0.15 -19.85
C ARG A 367 2.25 -0.48 -18.49
N LEU A 368 0.96 -0.82 -18.48
CA LEU A 368 0.27 -1.47 -17.38
C LEU A 368 -0.16 -2.86 -17.85
N ARG A 369 0.17 -3.90 -17.09
CA ARG A 369 -0.27 -5.28 -17.35
C ARG A 369 -1.15 -5.78 -16.22
N ALA A 370 -2.22 -6.50 -16.53
CA ALA A 370 -3.00 -7.23 -15.54
C ALA A 370 -2.93 -8.73 -15.82
N TYR A 371 -2.57 -9.49 -14.80
CA TYR A 371 -2.46 -10.94 -14.87
C TYR A 371 -3.54 -11.58 -14.00
N CYS A 372 -4.15 -12.65 -14.49
CA CYS A 372 -5.06 -13.47 -13.72
C CYS A 372 -4.27 -14.41 -12.81
N LEU A 373 -4.59 -14.42 -11.51
CA LEU A 373 -3.89 -15.23 -10.51
C LEU A 373 -4.32 -16.71 -10.54
N LEU A 374 -5.45 -17.02 -11.18
CA LEU A 374 -6.00 -18.38 -11.26
C LEU A 374 -5.32 -19.21 -12.34
N ASN A 375 -5.15 -18.63 -13.53
CA ASN A 375 -4.56 -19.30 -14.70
C ASN A 375 -3.25 -18.68 -15.20
N GLU A 376 -2.77 -17.60 -14.55
CA GLU A 376 -1.49 -16.93 -14.83
C GLU A 376 -1.41 -16.23 -16.19
N GLU A 377 -2.56 -16.06 -16.86
CA GLU A 377 -2.62 -15.42 -18.17
C GLU A 377 -2.62 -13.88 -18.05
N LEU A 378 -1.97 -13.23 -19.02
CA LEU A 378 -2.08 -11.80 -19.24
C LEU A 378 -3.47 -11.49 -19.83
N VAL A 379 -4.33 -10.86 -19.03
CA VAL A 379 -5.73 -10.57 -19.43
C VAL A 379 -5.93 -9.13 -19.90
N PHE A 380 -4.97 -8.24 -19.64
CA PHE A 380 -5.01 -6.85 -20.08
C PHE A 380 -3.61 -6.27 -20.20
N GLU A 381 -3.37 -5.54 -21.28
CA GLU A 381 -2.15 -4.75 -21.48
C GLU A 381 -2.53 -3.39 -22.07
N ASP A 382 -2.05 -2.32 -21.43
CA ASP A 382 -2.18 -0.95 -21.92
C ASP A 382 -0.79 -0.34 -22.05
N VAL A 383 -0.36 -0.09 -23.28
CA VAL A 383 0.92 0.53 -23.59
C VAL A 383 0.73 2.04 -23.71
N PHE A 384 1.59 2.80 -23.07
CA PHE A 384 1.59 4.25 -23.13
C PHE A 384 3.00 4.78 -23.38
N PRO A 385 3.15 5.94 -24.06
CA PRO A 385 4.44 6.57 -24.21
C PRO A 385 5.04 6.84 -22.82
N GLU A 386 6.34 6.65 -22.68
CA GLU A 386 7.12 7.04 -21.49
C GLU A 386 6.97 8.56 -21.33
N MET A 387 5.90 8.98 -20.66
CA MET A 387 5.67 10.38 -20.36
C MET A 387 6.51 10.70 -19.14
N TYR A 388 7.64 11.36 -19.40
CA TYR A 388 8.51 12.05 -18.47
C TYR A 388 7.88 12.30 -17.09
N GLY A 389 8.46 11.67 -16.07
CA GLY A 389 8.48 12.15 -14.70
C GLY A 389 9.89 12.64 -14.39
#